data_AF-A0A6H1R844-F1
#
_entry.id   AF-A0A6H1R844-F1
#
_cell.length_a   1.000
_cell.length_b   1.000
_cell.length_c   1.000
_cell.angle_alpha   90.00
_cell.angle_beta   90.00
_cell.angle_gamma   90.00
#
_symmetry.space_group_name_H-M   'P 1'
#
loop_
_entity.id
_entity.type
_entity.pdbx_description
1 polymer ?
#
loop_
_entity_poly.entity_id
_entity_poly.type
_entity_poly.pdbx_seq_one_letter_code
_entity_poly.pdbx_strand_id
1 'polypeptide(L)'
;MAADSDVSQHSRSAKPAHPADTDERNVVGAKAAVVAALLGGALLTALAATAYTAVGTIPGLPDLPPLVHFGLPAVRALLDVAALATVGLSLLPKLLGFDRPKHTEPVMALARQFTVVTALVWMLSALLSLVLQTAELSPDRPLTTGLLIDYVADVPAGPGLLASAGAGLLCAALGLVAVRVGEKVPAELRTIIALLGLLPMPLTGHATDWQYHDFSMISMELHVIGAAMWTGGLAAVALFVAPRRGLLAEALPRFSKLATIAIFVVGISGLFNGLMELIITPAVGLPGLINTGYGQIILAKAGCLVVLGAVASQMRFRLLPRIARHQRTALIGWAAAEVGVMGIAYGLGVVLSRAPVIV
;
A
#
# COMPACT_ATOMS: atom_id res chain seq x y z
N MET A 1 73.30 24.40 -3.80
CA MET A 1 72.34 24.41 -4.92
C MET A 1 71.43 23.21 -4.71
N ALA A 2 70.17 23.50 -4.44
CA ALA A 2 69.18 22.57 -3.90
C ALA A 2 68.55 21.69 -4.99
N ALA A 3 68.14 20.48 -4.61
CA ALA A 3 66.81 19.88 -4.85
C ALA A 3 66.91 18.35 -4.70
N ASP A 4 66.69 17.85 -3.49
CA ASP A 4 66.41 16.44 -3.23
C ASP A 4 64.89 16.26 -3.36
N SER A 5 64.46 15.44 -4.32
CA SER A 5 63.05 15.25 -4.67
C SER A 5 62.43 14.20 -3.75
N ASP A 6 61.92 14.63 -2.60
CA ASP A 6 61.17 13.80 -1.68
C ASP A 6 59.72 13.60 -2.19
N VAL A 7 59.53 12.55 -2.99
CA VAL A 7 58.22 12.05 -3.39
C VAL A 7 57.59 11.34 -2.19
N SER A 8 56.95 12.13 -1.33
CA SER A 8 56.07 11.62 -0.29
C SER A 8 54.83 10.98 -0.92
N GLN A 9 54.89 9.68 -1.16
CA GLN A 9 53.73 8.84 -1.41
C GLN A 9 52.81 8.90 -0.18
N HIS A 10 51.85 9.83 -0.20
CA HIS A 10 50.64 9.75 0.61
C HIS A 10 49.83 8.55 0.15
N SER A 11 50.24 7.36 0.61
CA SER A 11 49.35 6.20 0.74
C SER A 11 48.20 6.62 1.65
N ARG A 12 47.09 7.08 1.04
CA ARG A 12 45.79 7.15 1.71
C ARG A 12 45.43 5.71 2.03
N SER A 13 45.88 5.25 3.21
CA SER A 13 45.38 4.04 3.84
C SER A 13 43.87 4.16 3.90
N ALA A 14 43.18 3.43 3.00
CA ALA A 14 41.74 3.29 3.04
C ALA A 14 41.41 2.62 4.37
N LYS A 15 40.97 3.42 5.34
CA LYS A 15 40.57 2.96 6.67
C LYS A 15 39.61 1.78 6.48
N PRO A 16 39.95 0.57 6.96
CA PRO A 16 39.09 -0.59 6.76
C PRO A 16 37.72 -0.28 7.38
N ALA A 17 36.66 -0.48 6.59
CA ALA A 17 35.29 -0.22 7.04
C ALA A 17 35.02 -1.04 8.31
N HIS A 18 34.65 -0.36 9.39
CA HIS A 18 34.35 -1.02 10.65
C HIS A 18 33.14 -1.95 10.44
N PRO A 19 33.12 -3.20 10.95
CA PRO A 19 32.03 -4.15 10.74
C PRO A 19 30.63 -3.65 11.15
N ALA A 20 30.55 -2.61 11.98
CA ALA A 20 29.30 -1.94 12.36
C ALA A 20 28.74 -1.07 11.22
N ASP A 21 29.62 -0.41 10.47
CA ASP A 21 29.29 0.48 9.35
C ASP A 21 28.77 -0.32 8.14
N THR A 22 29.28 -1.55 7.94
CA THR A 22 28.74 -2.48 6.94
C THR A 22 27.34 -3.00 7.28
N ASP A 23 27.04 -3.24 8.57
CA ASP A 23 25.73 -3.75 8.99
C ASP A 23 24.65 -2.66 8.90
N GLU A 24 24.98 -1.41 9.26
CA GLU A 24 24.07 -0.27 9.11
C GLU A 24 23.74 0.04 7.65
N ARG A 25 24.75 0.06 6.76
CA ARG A 25 24.52 0.26 5.31
C ARG A 25 23.64 -0.83 4.70
N ASN A 26 23.84 -2.08 5.11
CA ASN A 26 23.02 -3.20 4.67
C ASN A 26 21.57 -3.07 5.13
N VAL A 27 21.34 -2.61 6.37
CA VAL A 27 19.99 -2.36 6.90
C VAL A 27 19.31 -1.20 6.17
N VAL A 28 20.01 -0.09 5.93
CA VAL A 28 19.47 1.06 5.18
C VAL A 28 19.12 0.66 3.75
N GLY A 29 20.02 -0.05 3.06
CA GLY A 29 19.77 -0.55 1.69
C GLY A 29 18.57 -1.50 1.63
N ALA A 30 18.43 -2.40 2.62
CA ALA A 30 17.32 -3.34 2.66
C ALA A 30 15.97 -2.65 2.94
N LYS A 31 15.95 -1.62 3.80
CA LYS A 31 14.74 -0.79 4.03
C LYS A 31 14.35 -0.01 2.79
N ALA A 32 15.32 0.61 2.12
CA ALA A 32 15.11 1.32 0.87
C ALA A 32 14.54 0.39 -0.20
N ALA A 33 15.03 -0.86 -0.28
CA ALA A 33 14.51 -1.86 -1.20
C ALA A 33 13.02 -2.21 -0.94
N VAL A 34 12.60 -2.36 0.32
CA VAL A 34 11.18 -2.62 0.66
C VAL A 34 10.29 -1.45 0.23
N VAL A 35 10.69 -0.22 0.57
CA VAL A 35 9.92 0.99 0.22
C VAL A 35 9.87 1.18 -1.29
N ALA A 36 11.01 1.03 -1.97
CA ALA A 36 11.11 1.16 -3.42
C ALA A 36 10.33 0.05 -4.15
N ALA A 37 10.33 -1.18 -3.65
CA ALA A 37 9.55 -2.27 -4.23
C ALA A 37 8.04 -2.01 -4.11
N LEU A 38 7.56 -1.53 -2.96
CA LEU A 38 6.15 -1.20 -2.77
C LEU A 38 5.70 -0.03 -3.65
N LEU A 39 6.35 1.13 -3.45
CA LEU A 39 5.99 2.37 -4.14
C LEU A 39 6.26 2.28 -5.63
N GLY A 40 7.43 1.77 -6.01
CA GLY A 40 7.80 1.57 -7.40
C GLY A 40 6.90 0.55 -8.08
N GLY A 41 6.62 -0.59 -7.44
CA GLY A 41 5.69 -1.60 -7.96
C GLY A 41 4.29 -1.02 -8.19
N ALA A 42 3.75 -0.29 -7.21
CA ALA A 42 2.43 0.34 -7.32
C ALA A 42 2.38 1.42 -8.40
N LEU A 43 3.31 2.37 -8.39
CA LEU A 43 3.33 3.48 -9.34
C LEU A 43 3.61 3.01 -10.78
N LEU A 44 4.66 2.20 -10.98
CA LEU A 44 5.02 1.72 -12.32
C LEU A 44 3.89 0.89 -12.92
N THR A 45 3.29 0.01 -12.12
CA THR A 45 2.21 -0.84 -12.63
C THR A 45 0.94 -0.03 -12.88
N ALA A 46 0.60 0.93 -12.03
CA ALA A 46 -0.53 1.84 -12.27
C ALA A 46 -0.35 2.61 -13.58
N LEU A 47 0.82 3.23 -13.78
CA LEU A 47 1.10 4.02 -14.98
C LEU A 47 1.16 3.15 -16.25
N ALA A 48 1.83 1.99 -16.19
CA ALA A 48 1.95 1.07 -17.31
C ALA A 48 0.60 0.48 -17.70
N ALA A 49 -0.21 0.07 -16.71
CA ALA A 49 -1.53 -0.48 -16.97
C ALA A 49 -2.48 0.61 -17.52
N THR A 50 -2.41 1.86 -17.04
CA THR A 50 -3.18 2.98 -17.62
C THR A 50 -2.80 3.22 -19.07
N ALA A 51 -1.50 3.20 -19.39
CA ALA A 51 -1.03 3.34 -20.77
C ALA A 51 -1.49 2.17 -21.67
N TYR A 52 -1.60 0.97 -21.11
CA TYR A 52 -2.00 -0.24 -21.84
C TYR A 52 -3.51 -0.32 -22.11
N THR A 53 -4.37 0.09 -21.17
CA THR A 53 -5.82 -0.12 -21.26
C THR A 53 -6.59 0.99 -21.96
N ALA A 54 -5.94 2.10 -22.35
CA ALA A 54 -6.57 3.24 -23.02
C ALA A 54 -7.84 3.78 -22.31
N VAL A 55 -7.92 3.64 -20.98
CA VAL A 55 -9.11 3.97 -20.16
C VAL A 55 -9.54 5.45 -20.29
N GLY A 56 -8.69 6.33 -20.82
CA GLY A 56 -8.99 7.74 -21.08
C GLY A 56 -9.54 8.09 -22.47
N THR A 57 -9.63 7.17 -23.42
CA THR A 57 -10.12 7.46 -24.79
C THR A 57 -11.43 6.73 -25.06
N ILE A 58 -12.54 7.32 -24.63
CA ILE A 58 -13.87 6.87 -25.04
C ILE A 58 -14.18 7.51 -26.40
N PRO A 59 -14.44 6.73 -27.47
CA PRO A 59 -14.78 7.29 -28.76
C PRO A 59 -15.97 8.26 -28.67
N GLY A 60 -15.75 9.54 -29.00
CA GLY A 60 -16.79 10.59 -28.99
C GLY A 60 -16.76 11.54 -27.79
N LEU A 61 -15.87 11.34 -26.81
CA LEU A 61 -15.61 12.30 -25.74
C LEU A 61 -14.28 13.06 -25.97
N PRO A 62 -14.15 14.31 -25.47
CA PRO A 62 -12.90 15.06 -25.53
C PRO A 62 -11.75 14.31 -24.85
N ASP A 63 -10.55 14.37 -25.43
CA ASP A 63 -9.36 13.78 -24.82
C ASP A 63 -9.05 14.46 -23.48
N LEU A 64 -8.84 13.65 -22.45
CA LEU A 64 -8.44 14.13 -21.13
C LEU A 64 -7.03 14.74 -21.17
N PRO A 65 -6.80 15.89 -20.49
CA PRO A 65 -5.45 16.44 -20.35
C PRO A 65 -4.49 15.40 -19.78
N PRO A 66 -3.23 15.29 -20.29
CA PRO A 66 -2.26 14.29 -19.83
C PRO A 66 -2.01 14.32 -18.31
N LEU A 67 -2.10 15.53 -17.72
CA LEU A 67 -1.98 15.74 -16.28
C LEU A 67 -3.06 14.97 -15.49
N VAL A 68 -4.30 14.98 -15.96
CA VAL A 68 -5.41 14.27 -15.30
C VAL A 68 -5.30 12.77 -15.59
N HIS A 69 -5.02 12.41 -16.84
CA HIS A 69 -4.93 11.02 -17.28
C HIS A 69 -3.89 10.21 -16.49
N PHE A 70 -2.67 10.72 -16.33
CA PHE A 70 -1.59 10.06 -15.58
C PHE A 70 -1.48 10.50 -14.12
N GLY A 71 -1.97 11.70 -13.77
CA GLY A 71 -1.95 12.20 -12.40
C GLY A 71 -2.89 11.41 -11.49
N LEU A 72 -4.09 11.08 -11.96
CA LEU A 72 -5.05 10.28 -11.18
C LEU A 72 -4.51 8.93 -10.70
N PRO A 73 -3.97 8.04 -11.57
CA PRO A 73 -3.47 6.75 -11.13
C PRO A 73 -2.24 6.90 -10.22
N ALA A 74 -1.40 7.91 -10.46
CA ALA A 74 -0.25 8.18 -9.60
C ALA A 74 -0.67 8.63 -8.19
N VAL A 75 -1.61 9.59 -8.09
CA VAL A 75 -2.12 10.09 -6.81
C VAL A 75 -2.90 9.00 -6.07
N ARG A 76 -3.66 8.17 -6.79
CA ARG A 76 -4.37 7.03 -6.19
C ARG A 76 -3.40 5.99 -5.64
N ALA A 77 -2.36 5.61 -6.38
CA ALA A 77 -1.33 4.71 -5.87
C ALA A 77 -0.63 5.28 -4.63
N LEU A 78 -0.35 6.59 -4.60
CA LEU A 78 0.23 7.25 -3.44
C LEU A 78 -0.73 7.23 -2.23
N LEU A 79 -2.01 7.51 -2.46
CA LEU A 79 -3.07 7.42 -1.45
C LEU A 79 -3.09 6.01 -0.84
N ASP A 80 -3.18 4.99 -1.68
CA ASP A 80 -3.25 3.60 -1.24
C ASP A 80 -2.01 3.25 -0.41
N VAL A 81 -0.80 3.50 -0.91
CA VAL A 81 0.44 3.18 -0.15
C VAL A 81 0.54 3.96 1.17
N ALA A 82 0.14 5.23 1.20
CA ALA A 82 0.14 6.03 2.42
C ALA A 82 -0.86 5.50 3.46
N ALA A 83 -2.05 5.06 3.02
CA ALA A 83 -3.04 4.46 3.89
C ALA A 83 -2.56 3.09 4.43
N LEU A 84 -1.96 2.25 3.58
CA LEU A 84 -1.35 0.97 3.98
C LEU A 84 -0.26 1.16 5.04
N ALA A 85 0.62 2.15 4.82
CA ALA A 85 1.66 2.47 5.78
C ALA A 85 1.07 2.93 7.11
N THR A 86 0.02 3.75 7.08
CA THR A 86 -0.68 4.23 8.28
C THR A 86 -1.33 3.08 9.08
N VAL A 87 -2.02 2.15 8.38
CA VAL A 87 -2.60 0.95 8.99
C VAL A 87 -1.51 0.06 9.59
N GLY A 88 -0.45 -0.21 8.82
CA GLY A 88 0.66 -1.04 9.25
C GLY A 88 1.38 -0.52 10.49
N LEU A 89 1.68 0.78 10.51
CA LEU A 89 2.33 1.42 11.66
C LEU A 89 1.41 1.45 12.89
N SER A 90 0.09 1.59 12.69
CA SER A 90 -0.90 1.54 13.78
C SER A 90 -1.05 0.14 14.38
N LEU A 91 -0.79 -0.92 13.60
CA LEU A 91 -0.80 -2.31 14.05
C LEU A 91 0.43 -2.71 14.88
N LEU A 92 1.57 -2.02 14.71
CA LEU A 92 2.85 -2.40 15.34
C LEU A 92 2.79 -2.57 16.87
N PRO A 93 2.15 -1.69 17.67
CA PRO A 93 2.10 -1.86 19.12
C PRO A 93 1.42 -3.17 19.53
N LYS A 94 0.36 -3.58 18.82
CA LYS A 94 -0.34 -4.85 19.06
C LYS A 94 0.51 -6.07 18.69
N LEU A 95 1.32 -5.95 17.63
CA LEU A 95 2.23 -7.02 17.21
C LEU A 95 3.40 -7.19 18.19
N LEU A 96 3.99 -6.09 18.66
CA LEU A 96 5.09 -6.11 19.63
C LEU A 96 4.60 -6.47 21.04
N GLY A 97 3.37 -6.10 21.39
CA GLY A 97 2.80 -6.32 22.71
C GLY A 97 3.34 -5.34 23.76
N PHE A 98 2.73 -5.41 24.94
CA PHE A 98 2.95 -4.42 26.00
C PHE A 98 3.84 -4.93 27.15
N ASP A 99 4.36 -6.16 27.04
CA ASP A 99 5.06 -6.86 28.12
C ASP A 99 6.44 -6.26 28.44
N ARG A 100 7.10 -5.63 27.45
CA ARG A 100 8.49 -5.12 27.56
C ARG A 100 8.65 -3.70 27.02
N PRO A 101 8.02 -2.68 27.66
CA PRO A 101 7.98 -1.31 27.12
C PRO A 101 9.37 -0.69 26.90
N LYS A 102 10.36 -1.00 27.75
CA LYS A 102 11.73 -0.47 27.61
C LYS A 102 12.41 -0.90 26.29
N HIS A 103 12.08 -2.07 25.76
CA HIS A 103 12.67 -2.59 24.51
C HIS A 103 11.87 -2.17 23.27
N THR A 104 10.54 -2.04 23.39
CA THR A 104 9.65 -1.70 22.28
C THR A 104 9.58 -0.19 22.03
N GLU A 105 9.73 0.64 23.07
CA GLU A 105 9.50 2.10 22.98
C GLU A 105 10.38 2.84 21.95
N PRO A 106 11.68 2.53 21.78
CA PRO A 106 12.48 3.22 20.75
C PRO A 106 11.99 2.94 19.31
N VAL A 107 11.38 1.77 19.08
CA VAL A 107 10.75 1.46 17.78
C VAL A 107 9.40 2.15 17.67
N MET A 108 8.59 2.09 18.74
CA MET A 108 7.25 2.68 18.74
C MET A 108 7.28 4.21 18.63
N ALA A 109 8.24 4.88 19.27
CA ALA A 109 8.41 6.33 19.14
C ALA A 109 8.63 6.76 17.70
N LEU A 110 9.52 6.05 16.98
CA LEU A 110 9.76 6.30 15.57
C LEU A 110 8.52 5.94 14.73
N ALA A 111 7.92 4.78 14.97
CA ALA A 111 6.71 4.35 14.25
C ALA A 111 5.59 5.38 14.37
N ARG A 112 5.35 5.95 15.56
CA ARG A 112 4.34 6.99 15.80
C ARG A 112 4.60 8.26 14.99
N GLN A 113 5.86 8.69 14.88
CA GLN A 113 6.22 9.84 14.03
C GLN A 113 5.94 9.56 12.56
N PHE A 114 6.32 8.38 12.07
CA PHE A 114 6.03 7.97 10.69
C PHE A 114 4.53 7.82 10.45
N THR A 115 3.74 7.37 11.43
CA THR A 115 2.27 7.29 11.30
C THR A 115 1.67 8.65 11.02
N VAL A 116 2.15 9.73 11.67
CA VAL A 116 1.68 11.09 11.41
C VAL A 116 1.97 11.49 9.96
N VAL A 117 3.21 11.27 9.51
CA VAL A 117 3.62 11.63 8.15
C VAL A 117 2.80 10.86 7.11
N THR A 118 2.66 9.54 7.26
CA THR A 118 1.91 8.72 6.30
C THR A 118 0.42 9.06 6.32
N ALA A 119 -0.15 9.39 7.47
CA ALA A 119 -1.55 9.77 7.59
C ALA A 119 -1.82 11.15 6.93
N LEU A 120 -0.89 12.10 7.04
CA LEU A 120 -0.97 13.38 6.34
C LEU A 120 -0.82 13.22 4.83
N VAL A 121 0.12 12.38 4.36
CA VAL A 121 0.26 12.06 2.93
C VAL A 121 -1.00 11.40 2.39
N TRP A 122 -1.60 10.48 3.16
CA TRP A 122 -2.89 9.87 2.82
C TRP A 122 -4.00 10.92 2.69
N MET A 123 -4.16 11.79 3.68
CA MET A 123 -5.15 12.89 3.63
C MET A 123 -4.95 13.79 2.40
N LEU A 124 -3.72 14.26 2.17
CA LEU A 124 -3.42 15.14 1.04
C LEU A 124 -3.66 14.44 -0.31
N SER A 125 -3.32 13.15 -0.42
CA SER A 125 -3.54 12.37 -1.64
C SER A 125 -5.03 12.12 -1.90
N ALA A 126 -5.83 11.95 -0.86
CA ALA A 126 -7.30 11.83 -0.98
C ALA A 126 -7.93 13.15 -1.47
N LEU A 127 -7.52 14.29 -0.92
CA LEU A 127 -7.99 15.60 -1.37
C LEU A 127 -7.52 15.91 -2.80
N LEU A 128 -6.28 15.58 -3.14
CA LEU A 128 -5.76 15.74 -4.50
C LEU A 128 -6.49 14.82 -5.50
N SER A 129 -6.82 13.59 -5.09
CA SER A 129 -7.64 12.68 -5.91
C SER A 129 -9.02 13.28 -6.18
N LEU A 130 -9.64 13.90 -5.18
CA LEU A 130 -10.95 14.56 -5.33
C LEU A 130 -10.86 15.68 -6.38
N VAL A 131 -9.87 16.56 -6.27
CA VAL A 131 -9.66 17.65 -7.23
C VAL A 131 -9.43 17.14 -8.65
N LEU A 132 -8.59 16.10 -8.80
CA LEU A 132 -8.31 15.54 -10.12
C LEU A 132 -9.52 14.80 -10.73
N GLN A 133 -10.35 14.14 -9.91
CA GLN A 133 -11.57 13.49 -10.39
C GLN A 133 -12.64 14.52 -10.78
N THR A 134 -12.76 15.63 -10.05
CA THR A 134 -13.62 16.74 -10.48
C THR A 134 -13.16 17.32 -11.82
N ALA A 135 -11.84 17.44 -12.04
CA ALA A 135 -11.29 17.89 -13.32
C ALA A 135 -11.56 16.88 -14.46
N GLU A 136 -11.54 15.58 -14.17
CA GLU A 136 -11.87 14.53 -15.13
C GLU A 136 -13.33 14.58 -15.55
N LEU A 137 -14.26 14.80 -14.62
CA LEU A 137 -15.69 14.84 -14.92
C LEU A 137 -16.12 16.13 -15.65
N SER A 138 -15.34 17.20 -15.53
CA SER A 138 -15.66 18.52 -16.10
C SER A 138 -14.45 19.16 -16.79
N PRO A 139 -13.94 18.55 -17.89
CA PRO A 139 -12.69 18.99 -18.53
C PRO A 139 -12.78 20.41 -19.11
N ASP A 140 -13.96 20.85 -19.53
CA ASP A 140 -14.18 22.16 -20.18
C ASP A 140 -14.51 23.29 -19.19
N ARG A 141 -14.62 23.01 -17.89
CA ARG A 141 -14.99 24.00 -16.87
C ARG A 141 -13.78 24.38 -16.02
N PRO A 142 -13.64 25.66 -15.63
CA PRO A 142 -12.60 26.05 -14.69
C PRO A 142 -12.85 25.40 -13.32
N LEU A 143 -11.78 24.89 -12.71
CA LEU A 143 -11.82 24.37 -11.34
C LEU A 143 -12.12 25.51 -10.37
N THR A 144 -13.34 25.50 -9.83
CA THR A 144 -13.81 26.47 -8.84
C THR A 144 -14.26 25.75 -7.58
N THR A 145 -14.32 26.47 -6.46
CA THR A 145 -14.83 25.92 -5.19
C THR A 145 -16.27 25.41 -5.33
N GLY A 146 -17.11 26.09 -6.13
CA GLY A 146 -18.48 25.65 -6.41
C GLY A 146 -18.50 24.27 -7.08
N LEU A 147 -17.70 24.08 -8.12
CA LEU A 147 -17.63 22.80 -8.84
C LEU A 147 -17.16 21.64 -7.95
N LEU A 148 -16.25 21.90 -7.00
CA LEU A 148 -15.82 20.89 -6.03
C LEU A 148 -16.95 20.53 -5.04
N ILE A 149 -17.76 21.51 -4.63
CA ILE A 149 -18.93 21.27 -3.77
C ILE A 149 -19.97 20.46 -4.53
N ASP A 150 -20.25 20.81 -5.79
CA ASP A 150 -21.18 20.08 -6.65
C ASP A 150 -20.72 18.62 -6.83
N TYR A 151 -19.43 18.39 -7.11
CA TYR A 151 -18.87 17.04 -7.19
C TYR A 151 -19.07 16.24 -5.90
N VAL A 152 -18.85 16.86 -4.74
CA VAL A 152 -19.06 16.22 -3.44
C VAL A 152 -20.54 15.95 -3.16
N ALA A 153 -21.45 16.80 -3.62
CA ALA A 153 -22.87 16.61 -3.40
C ALA A 153 -23.47 15.55 -4.34
N ASP A 154 -23.04 15.52 -5.60
CA ASP A 154 -23.71 14.80 -6.67
C ASP A 154 -23.01 13.48 -7.05
N VAL A 155 -21.74 13.31 -6.71
CA VAL A 155 -20.96 12.11 -7.07
C VAL A 155 -20.64 11.29 -5.82
N PRO A 156 -21.05 10.01 -5.72
CA PRO A 156 -20.79 9.17 -4.54
C PRO A 156 -19.31 9.05 -4.14
N ALA A 157 -18.39 9.14 -5.10
CA ALA A 157 -16.96 9.14 -4.86
C ALA A 157 -16.48 10.37 -4.06
N GLY A 158 -17.15 11.52 -4.19
CA GLY A 158 -16.80 12.78 -3.54
C GLY A 158 -16.85 12.70 -2.01
N PRO A 159 -18.01 12.35 -1.40
CA PRO A 159 -18.12 12.12 0.04
C PRO A 159 -17.18 11.01 0.52
N GLY A 160 -16.96 9.97 -0.29
CA GLY A 160 -16.05 8.89 0.06
C GLY A 160 -14.59 9.36 0.22
N LEU A 161 -14.09 10.16 -0.72
CA LEU A 161 -12.74 10.74 -0.64
C LEU A 161 -12.60 11.74 0.51
N LEU A 162 -13.65 12.55 0.78
CA LEU A 162 -13.64 13.44 1.95
C LEU A 162 -13.63 12.66 3.27
N ALA A 163 -14.42 11.59 3.38
CA ALA A 163 -14.43 10.72 4.55
C ALA A 163 -13.06 10.05 4.74
N SER A 164 -12.43 9.58 3.65
CA SER A 164 -11.07 9.02 3.69
C SER A 164 -10.03 10.07 4.11
N ALA A 165 -10.11 11.29 3.57
CA ALA A 165 -9.25 12.40 3.98
C ALA A 165 -9.43 12.74 5.48
N GLY A 166 -10.68 12.81 5.95
CA GLY A 166 -11.01 13.04 7.35
C GLY A 166 -10.47 11.95 8.28
N ALA A 167 -10.53 10.68 7.85
CA ALA A 167 -9.92 9.59 8.59
C ALA A 167 -8.39 9.70 8.64
N GLY A 168 -7.74 10.07 7.52
CA GLY A 168 -6.30 10.37 7.48
C GLY A 168 -5.92 11.50 8.45
N LEU A 169 -6.70 12.59 8.47
CA LEU A 169 -6.49 13.68 9.42
C LEU A 169 -6.66 13.22 10.88
N LEU A 170 -7.69 12.42 11.17
CA LEU A 170 -7.92 11.86 12.50
C LEU A 170 -6.79 10.93 12.93
N CYS A 171 -6.29 10.08 12.02
CA CYS A 171 -5.10 9.25 12.25
C CYS A 171 -3.86 10.11 12.53
N ALA A 172 -3.65 11.20 11.79
CA ALA A 172 -2.55 12.13 12.03
C ALA A 172 -2.67 12.81 13.40
N ALA A 173 -3.86 13.27 13.78
CA ALA A 173 -4.13 13.86 15.08
C ALA A 173 -3.87 12.87 16.23
N LEU A 174 -4.40 11.64 16.12
CA LEU A 174 -4.15 10.57 17.09
C LEU A 174 -2.67 10.18 17.14
N GLY A 175 -1.98 10.17 16.01
CA GLY A 175 -0.54 9.95 15.92
C GLY A 175 0.24 11.03 16.67
N LEU A 176 -0.11 12.31 16.49
CA LEU A 176 0.50 13.45 17.21
C LEU A 176 0.27 13.35 18.72
N VAL A 177 -0.94 12.98 19.14
CA VAL A 177 -1.24 12.73 20.56
C VAL A 177 -0.39 11.56 21.05
N ALA A 178 -0.33 10.44 20.33
CA ALA A 178 0.46 9.26 20.71
C ALA A 178 1.98 9.56 20.75
N VAL A 179 2.50 10.46 19.91
CA VAL A 179 3.90 10.94 20.01
C VAL A 179 4.14 11.63 21.37
N ARG A 180 3.16 12.36 21.90
CA ARG A 180 3.26 13.06 23.18
C ARG A 180 3.00 12.18 24.40
N VAL A 181 1.99 11.30 24.32
CA VAL A 181 1.50 10.52 25.48
C VAL A 181 1.84 9.03 25.43
N GLY A 182 2.54 8.58 24.39
CA GLY A 182 2.89 7.18 24.18
C GLY A 182 1.68 6.29 23.90
N GLU A 183 1.73 5.04 24.38
CA GLU A 183 0.70 4.02 24.17
C GLU A 183 -0.54 4.19 25.07
N LYS A 184 -0.71 5.35 25.74
CA LYS A 184 -1.97 5.69 26.39
C LYS A 184 -3.13 5.85 25.40
N VAL A 185 -2.81 6.13 24.13
CA VAL A 185 -3.77 6.05 23.03
C VAL A 185 -3.88 4.59 22.60
N PRO A 186 -5.05 3.94 22.72
CA PRO A 186 -5.20 2.53 22.34
C PRO A 186 -4.77 2.28 20.89
N ALA A 187 -3.99 1.23 20.66
CA ALA A 187 -3.54 0.86 19.33
C ALA A 187 -4.70 0.32 18.47
N GLU A 188 -5.67 -0.32 19.12
CA GLU A 188 -6.92 -0.77 18.52
C GLU A 188 -7.69 0.40 17.93
N LEU A 189 -7.83 1.50 18.68
CA LEU A 189 -8.55 2.68 18.23
C LEU A 189 -7.91 3.27 16.96
N ARG A 190 -6.58 3.45 16.98
CA ARG A 190 -5.81 3.95 15.82
C ARG A 190 -5.97 3.06 14.59
N THR A 191 -5.87 1.75 14.80
CA THR A 191 -6.02 0.75 13.72
C THR A 191 -7.44 0.74 13.17
N ILE A 192 -8.46 0.74 14.04
CA ILE A 192 -9.88 0.73 13.62
C ILE A 192 -10.18 1.97 12.81
N ILE A 193 -9.78 3.16 13.25
CA ILE A 193 -10.00 4.40 12.51
C ILE A 193 -9.31 4.36 11.14
N ALA A 194 -8.06 3.88 11.07
CA ALA A 194 -7.34 3.74 9.81
C ALA A 194 -8.04 2.77 8.84
N LEU A 195 -8.58 1.65 9.35
CA LEU A 195 -9.34 0.68 8.56
C LEU A 195 -10.70 1.24 8.12
N LEU A 196 -11.41 1.95 9.00
CA LEU A 196 -12.67 2.60 8.66
C LEU A 196 -12.49 3.68 7.59
N GLY A 197 -11.38 4.41 7.61
CA GLY A 197 -11.06 5.40 6.58
C GLY A 197 -10.81 4.83 5.18
N LEU A 198 -10.58 3.52 5.08
CA LEU A 198 -10.44 2.81 3.81
C LEU A 198 -11.78 2.31 3.25
N LEU A 199 -12.82 2.18 4.09
CA LEU A 199 -14.14 1.67 3.66
C LEU A 199 -14.85 2.52 2.60
N PRO A 200 -14.70 3.86 2.58
CA PRO A 200 -15.31 4.66 1.52
C PRO A 200 -14.60 4.53 0.17
N MET A 201 -13.43 3.88 0.10
CA MET A 201 -12.65 3.78 -1.13
C MET A 201 -13.28 2.86 -2.19
N PRO A 202 -13.85 1.70 -1.83
CA PRO A 202 -14.70 0.93 -2.73
C PRO A 202 -15.84 1.73 -3.40
N LEU A 203 -16.42 2.72 -2.70
CA LEU A 203 -17.47 3.61 -3.25
C LEU A 203 -16.97 4.55 -4.36
N THR A 204 -15.64 4.68 -4.53
CA THR A 204 -15.06 5.50 -5.61
C THR A 204 -15.05 4.81 -6.97
N GLY A 205 -15.35 3.50 -7.01
CA GLY A 205 -15.57 2.77 -8.27
C GLY A 205 -17.05 2.80 -8.65
N HIS A 206 -17.36 2.78 -9.95
CA HIS A 206 -18.72 2.67 -10.48
C HIS A 206 -19.36 1.32 -10.10
N ALA A 207 -19.80 1.18 -8.85
CA ALA A 207 -20.62 0.04 -8.46
C ALA A 207 -21.97 0.19 -9.19
N THR A 208 -22.13 -0.55 -10.28
CA THR A 208 -23.38 -0.65 -11.03
C THR A 208 -24.51 -1.10 -10.12
N ASP A 209 -25.68 -0.47 -10.22
CA ASP A 209 -26.89 -0.92 -9.53
C ASP A 209 -27.28 -2.32 -10.03
N TRP A 210 -27.10 -3.34 -9.18
CA TRP A 210 -27.45 -4.72 -9.49
C TRP A 210 -27.90 -5.48 -8.23
N GLN A 211 -28.62 -6.58 -8.45
CA GLN A 211 -29.28 -7.37 -7.39
C GLN A 211 -28.38 -7.85 -6.24
N TYR A 212 -27.05 -7.87 -6.40
CA TYR A 212 -26.09 -8.29 -5.38
C TYR A 212 -25.09 -7.18 -4.99
N HIS A 213 -25.45 -5.91 -5.22
CA HIS A 213 -24.62 -4.74 -4.90
C HIS A 213 -24.06 -4.80 -3.46
N ASP A 214 -24.91 -5.07 -2.46
CA ASP A 214 -24.51 -5.10 -1.05
C ASP A 214 -23.46 -6.16 -0.75
N PHE A 215 -23.58 -7.34 -1.34
CA PHE A 215 -22.61 -8.42 -1.16
C PHE A 215 -21.26 -8.10 -1.82
N SER A 216 -21.30 -7.47 -3.01
CA SER A 216 -20.09 -7.00 -3.69
C SER A 216 -19.36 -5.92 -2.89
N MET A 217 -20.13 -4.99 -2.30
CA MET A 217 -19.59 -3.92 -1.46
C MET A 217 -18.91 -4.50 -0.21
N ILE A 218 -19.60 -5.35 0.55
CA ILE A 218 -19.04 -6.02 1.73
C ILE A 218 -17.80 -6.84 1.36
N SER A 219 -17.84 -7.58 0.24
CA SER A 219 -16.69 -8.36 -0.23
C SER A 219 -15.49 -7.46 -0.52
N MET A 220 -15.69 -6.33 -1.21
CA MET A 220 -14.63 -5.38 -1.53
C MET A 220 -14.07 -4.69 -0.28
N GLU A 221 -14.91 -4.34 0.69
CA GLU A 221 -14.48 -3.80 1.98
C GLU A 221 -13.60 -4.80 2.75
N LEU A 222 -14.03 -6.05 2.84
CA LEU A 222 -13.25 -7.13 3.44
C LEU A 222 -11.92 -7.34 2.71
N HIS A 223 -11.93 -7.27 1.38
CA HIS A 223 -10.73 -7.36 0.55
C HIS A 223 -9.73 -6.27 0.91
N VAL A 224 -10.17 -5.00 0.94
CA VAL A 224 -9.31 -3.85 1.23
C VAL A 224 -8.78 -3.92 2.66
N ILE A 225 -9.63 -4.23 3.65
CA ILE A 225 -9.19 -4.39 5.05
C ILE A 225 -8.13 -5.49 5.16
N GLY A 226 -8.38 -6.67 4.58
CA GLY A 226 -7.44 -7.78 4.61
C GLY A 226 -6.12 -7.43 3.94
N ALA A 227 -6.18 -6.86 2.74
CA ALA A 227 -5.00 -6.47 1.97
C ALA A 227 -4.19 -5.38 2.69
N ALA A 228 -4.86 -4.47 3.40
CA ALA A 228 -4.23 -3.40 4.16
C ALA A 228 -3.51 -3.91 5.41
N MET A 229 -4.15 -4.76 6.19
CA MET A 229 -3.54 -5.38 7.36
C MET A 229 -2.33 -6.24 6.98
N TRP A 230 -2.41 -6.97 5.86
CA TRP A 230 -1.31 -7.82 5.40
C TRP A 230 -0.14 -7.02 4.85
N THR A 231 -0.39 -6.16 3.86
CA THR A 231 0.67 -5.41 3.16
C THR A 231 1.30 -4.37 4.09
N GLY A 232 0.47 -3.57 4.76
CA GLY A 232 0.91 -2.55 5.70
C GLY A 232 1.64 -3.16 6.89
N GLY A 233 1.09 -4.24 7.47
CA GLY A 233 1.71 -4.94 8.59
C GLY A 233 3.06 -5.56 8.23
N LEU A 234 3.18 -6.18 7.04
CA LEU A 234 4.44 -6.75 6.57
C LEU A 234 5.50 -5.67 6.35
N ALA A 235 5.13 -4.58 5.67
CA ALA A 235 6.02 -3.46 5.43
C ALA A 235 6.48 -2.83 6.76
N ALA A 236 5.56 -2.62 7.71
CA ALA A 236 5.89 -2.08 9.02
C ALA A 236 6.84 -3.01 9.81
N VAL A 237 6.58 -4.33 9.84
CA VAL A 237 7.47 -5.31 10.48
C VAL A 237 8.84 -5.33 9.80
N ALA A 238 8.90 -5.32 8.47
CA ALA A 238 10.15 -5.32 7.71
C ALA A 238 10.99 -4.06 7.97
N LEU A 239 10.37 -2.88 8.05
CA LEU A 239 11.07 -1.60 8.19
C LEU A 239 11.49 -1.28 9.63
N PHE A 240 10.64 -1.60 10.60
CA PHE A 240 10.80 -1.16 11.99
C PHE A 240 11.26 -2.28 12.93
N VAL A 241 10.90 -3.54 12.64
CA VAL A 241 11.12 -4.66 13.56
C VAL A 241 12.23 -5.58 13.09
N ALA A 242 12.34 -5.87 11.79
CA ALA A 242 13.31 -6.83 11.24
C ALA A 242 14.79 -6.58 11.61
N PRO A 243 15.28 -5.32 11.77
CA PRO A 243 16.64 -5.08 12.23
C PRO A 243 16.91 -5.57 13.66
N ARG A 244 15.87 -5.74 14.49
CA ARG A 244 15.97 -6.11 15.91
C ARG A 244 15.45 -7.53 16.12
N ARG A 245 16.37 -8.51 16.09
CA ARG A 245 16.02 -9.95 16.13
C ARG A 245 15.15 -10.37 17.31
N GLY A 246 15.38 -9.80 18.51
CA GLY A 246 14.57 -10.11 19.69
C GLY A 246 13.10 -9.68 19.52
N LEU A 247 12.87 -8.46 19.04
CA LEU A 247 11.51 -7.97 18.77
C LEU A 247 10.86 -8.71 17.60
N LEU A 248 11.65 -9.10 16.61
CA LEU A 248 11.18 -9.87 15.47
C LEU A 248 10.66 -11.25 15.90
N ALA A 249 11.33 -11.93 16.84
CA ALA A 249 10.86 -13.22 17.36
C ALA A 249 9.52 -13.12 18.09
N GLU A 250 9.20 -11.97 18.69
CA GLU A 250 7.93 -11.72 19.37
C GLU A 250 6.82 -11.30 18.39
N ALA A 251 7.12 -10.41 17.43
CA ALA A 251 6.13 -9.88 16.49
C ALA A 251 5.76 -10.87 15.38
N LEU A 252 6.74 -11.64 14.88
CA LEU A 252 6.56 -12.47 13.68
C LEU A 252 5.51 -13.58 13.85
N PRO A 253 5.40 -14.31 14.98
CA PRO A 253 4.34 -15.30 15.18
C PRO A 253 2.94 -14.68 15.21
N ARG A 254 2.78 -13.50 15.82
CA ARG A 254 1.50 -12.76 15.86
C ARG A 254 1.14 -12.26 14.47
N PHE A 255 2.10 -11.69 13.75
CA PHE A 255 1.91 -11.23 12.38
C PHE A 255 1.59 -12.40 11.43
N SER A 256 2.24 -13.56 11.58
CA SER A 256 1.97 -14.72 10.72
C SER A 256 0.52 -15.22 10.84
N LYS A 257 -0.08 -15.20 12.04
CA LYS A 257 -1.50 -15.52 12.24
C LYS A 257 -2.40 -14.51 11.51
N LEU A 258 -2.12 -13.22 11.68
CA LEU A 258 -2.84 -12.14 10.99
C LEU A 258 -2.74 -12.29 9.47
N ALA A 259 -1.53 -12.46 8.93
CA ALA A 259 -1.26 -12.62 7.51
C ALA A 259 -1.98 -13.85 6.93
N THR A 260 -2.10 -14.93 7.70
CA THR A 260 -2.84 -16.13 7.26
C THR A 260 -4.34 -15.85 7.14
N ILE A 261 -4.93 -15.13 8.10
CA ILE A 261 -6.34 -14.74 8.00
C ILE A 261 -6.53 -13.79 6.81
N ALA A 262 -5.64 -12.81 6.68
CA ALA A 262 -5.71 -11.82 5.63
C ALA A 262 -5.60 -12.44 4.22
N ILE A 263 -4.68 -13.38 3.98
CA ILE A 263 -4.58 -14.04 2.67
C ILE A 263 -5.85 -14.83 2.31
N PHE A 264 -6.49 -15.49 3.28
CA PHE A 264 -7.76 -16.17 3.03
C PHE A 264 -8.89 -15.17 2.72
N VAL A 265 -9.01 -14.10 3.52
CA VAL A 265 -10.03 -13.06 3.31
C VAL A 265 -9.84 -12.40 1.95
N VAL A 266 -8.62 -11.98 1.62
CA VAL A 266 -8.26 -11.34 0.33
C VAL A 266 -8.46 -12.30 -0.84
N GLY A 267 -8.06 -13.56 -0.68
CA GLY A 267 -8.20 -14.56 -1.73
C GLY A 267 -9.66 -14.90 -2.04
N ILE A 268 -10.47 -15.13 -1.01
CA ILE A 268 -11.90 -15.46 -1.18
C ILE A 268 -12.67 -14.25 -1.73
N SER A 269 -12.49 -13.07 -1.15
CA SER A 269 -13.15 -11.84 -1.63
C SER A 269 -12.71 -11.46 -3.05
N GLY A 270 -11.42 -11.60 -3.36
CA GLY A 270 -10.88 -11.31 -4.69
C GLY A 270 -11.42 -12.29 -5.74
N LEU A 271 -11.53 -13.57 -5.39
CA LEU A 271 -12.16 -14.57 -6.26
C LEU A 271 -13.64 -14.26 -6.47
N PHE A 272 -14.37 -13.94 -5.40
CA PHE A 272 -15.78 -13.56 -5.49
C PHE A 272 -15.97 -12.35 -6.40
N ASN A 273 -15.23 -11.26 -6.17
CA ASN A 273 -15.32 -10.05 -6.98
C ASN A 273 -14.98 -10.33 -8.45
N GLY A 274 -13.91 -11.11 -8.72
CA GLY A 274 -13.54 -11.49 -10.09
C GLY A 274 -14.57 -12.39 -10.79
N LEU A 275 -15.23 -13.30 -10.06
CA LEU A 275 -16.30 -14.15 -10.62
C LEU A 275 -17.58 -13.35 -10.87
N MET A 276 -17.97 -12.48 -9.94
CA MET A 276 -19.15 -11.65 -10.09
C MET A 276 -19.02 -10.75 -11.31
N GLU A 277 -17.85 -10.14 -11.49
CA GLU A 277 -17.54 -9.33 -12.66
C GLU A 277 -17.69 -10.10 -13.99
N LEU A 278 -17.24 -11.36 -14.04
CA LEU A 278 -17.37 -12.22 -15.23
C LEU A 278 -18.82 -12.58 -15.52
N ILE A 279 -19.66 -12.71 -14.48
CA ILE A 279 -21.09 -13.01 -14.61
C ILE A 279 -21.87 -11.79 -15.09
N ILE A 280 -21.54 -10.60 -14.58
CA ILE A 280 -22.24 -9.34 -14.90
C ILE A 280 -21.87 -8.83 -16.30
N THR A 281 -20.69 -9.20 -16.82
CA THR A 281 -20.21 -8.78 -18.16
C THR A 281 -20.29 -9.94 -19.18
N PRO A 282 -21.49 -10.32 -19.65
CA PRO A 282 -21.69 -11.48 -20.53
C PRO A 282 -21.02 -11.35 -21.91
N ALA A 283 -20.69 -10.13 -22.35
CA ALA A 283 -20.04 -9.88 -23.63
C ALA A 283 -18.57 -10.35 -23.70
N VAL A 284 -17.95 -10.67 -22.56
CA VAL A 284 -16.54 -11.04 -22.47
C VAL A 284 -16.37 -12.58 -22.55
N GLY A 285 -17.20 -13.36 -21.87
CA GLY A 285 -17.06 -14.83 -21.82
C GLY A 285 -15.66 -15.32 -21.39
N LEU A 286 -15.42 -16.64 -21.42
CA LEU A 286 -14.06 -17.18 -21.19
C LEU A 286 -13.00 -16.64 -22.18
N PRO A 287 -13.31 -16.43 -23.49
CA PRO A 287 -12.33 -15.93 -24.45
C PRO A 287 -11.92 -14.48 -24.20
N GLY A 288 -12.84 -13.62 -23.75
CA GLY A 288 -12.55 -12.22 -23.46
C GLY A 288 -11.70 -12.03 -22.22
N LEU A 289 -11.62 -13.03 -21.32
CA LEU A 289 -10.67 -12.99 -20.20
C LEU A 289 -9.21 -12.95 -20.69
N ILE A 290 -8.93 -13.53 -21.86
CA ILE A 290 -7.60 -13.56 -22.47
C ILE A 290 -7.44 -12.42 -23.48
N ASN A 291 -8.49 -12.10 -24.23
CA ASN A 291 -8.42 -11.16 -25.36
C ASN A 291 -8.68 -9.69 -24.99
N THR A 292 -9.19 -9.41 -23.78
CA THR A 292 -9.44 -8.03 -23.33
C THR A 292 -8.36 -7.57 -22.35
N GLY A 293 -7.99 -6.28 -22.42
CA GLY A 293 -7.04 -5.69 -21.47
C GLY A 293 -7.51 -5.79 -20.02
N TYR A 294 -8.82 -5.71 -19.80
CA TYR A 294 -9.44 -5.86 -18.48
C TYR A 294 -9.29 -7.29 -17.91
N GLY A 295 -9.61 -8.31 -18.71
CA GLY A 295 -9.46 -9.72 -18.32
C GLY A 295 -8.03 -10.12 -18.02
N GLN A 296 -7.07 -9.59 -18.79
CA GLN A 296 -5.64 -9.79 -18.55
C GLN A 296 -5.20 -9.21 -17.20
N ILE A 297 -5.75 -8.08 -16.77
CA ILE A 297 -5.46 -7.50 -15.44
C ILE A 297 -6.00 -8.39 -14.32
N ILE A 298 -7.20 -8.96 -14.49
CA ILE A 298 -7.77 -9.93 -13.52
C ILE A 298 -6.86 -11.16 -13.42
N LEU A 299 -6.44 -11.73 -14.55
CA LEU A 299 -5.52 -12.87 -14.58
C LEU A 299 -4.17 -12.52 -13.93
N ALA A 300 -3.63 -11.33 -14.18
CA ALA A 300 -2.41 -10.86 -13.57
C ALA A 300 -2.54 -10.76 -12.03
N LYS A 301 -3.67 -10.26 -11.52
CA LYS A 301 -3.96 -10.25 -10.07
C LYS A 301 -4.07 -11.65 -9.49
N ALA A 302 -4.73 -12.58 -10.18
CA ALA A 302 -4.79 -13.98 -9.76
C ALA A 302 -3.38 -14.61 -9.69
N GLY A 303 -2.54 -14.33 -10.69
CA GLY A 303 -1.12 -14.71 -10.69
C GLY A 303 -0.35 -14.12 -9.50
N CYS A 304 -0.56 -12.84 -9.20
CA CYS A 304 0.05 -12.20 -8.02
C CYS A 304 -0.36 -12.92 -6.73
N LEU A 305 -1.65 -13.27 -6.57
CA LEU A 305 -2.13 -14.00 -5.39
C LEU A 305 -1.46 -15.37 -5.24
N VAL A 306 -1.29 -16.11 -6.34
CA VAL A 306 -0.58 -17.41 -6.34
C VAL A 306 0.88 -17.25 -5.92
N VAL A 307 1.58 -16.25 -6.48
CA VAL A 307 2.98 -15.96 -6.12
C VAL A 307 3.08 -15.58 -4.65
N LEU A 308 2.19 -14.71 -4.15
CA LEU A 308 2.16 -14.32 -2.74
C LEU A 308 1.89 -15.51 -1.82
N GLY A 309 0.96 -16.39 -2.18
CA GLY A 309 0.70 -17.63 -1.43
C GLY A 309 1.93 -18.54 -1.36
N ALA A 310 2.67 -18.68 -2.47
CA ALA A 310 3.91 -19.44 -2.50
C ALA A 310 5.00 -18.80 -1.61
N VAL A 311 5.19 -17.49 -1.71
CA VAL A 311 6.16 -16.75 -0.89
C VAL A 311 5.80 -16.80 0.60
N ALA A 312 4.53 -16.57 0.95
CA ALA A 312 4.04 -16.64 2.32
C ALA A 312 4.21 -18.05 2.91
N SER A 313 3.97 -19.10 2.12
CA SER A 313 4.21 -20.48 2.54
C SER A 313 5.70 -20.73 2.84
N GLN A 314 6.60 -20.24 1.98
CA GLN A 314 8.04 -20.34 2.17
C GLN A 314 8.50 -19.59 3.43
N MET A 315 7.98 -18.38 3.63
CA MET A 315 8.27 -17.55 4.80
C MET A 315 7.83 -18.25 6.09
N ARG A 316 6.64 -18.85 6.09
CA ARG A 316 6.07 -19.58 7.23
C ARG A 316 6.80 -20.89 7.54
N PHE A 317 7.01 -21.74 6.54
CA PHE A 317 7.52 -23.09 6.76
C PHE A 317 9.05 -23.17 6.81
N ARG A 318 9.77 -22.27 6.14
CA ARG A 318 11.25 -22.32 6.11
C ARG A 318 11.95 -21.22 6.89
N LEU A 319 11.45 -19.97 6.83
CA LEU A 319 12.13 -18.84 7.47
C LEU A 319 11.77 -18.75 8.95
N LEU A 320 10.50 -18.90 9.30
CA LEU A 320 10.01 -18.75 10.68
C LEU A 320 10.72 -19.68 11.69
N PRO A 321 10.97 -20.98 11.39
CA PRO A 321 11.72 -21.85 12.29
C PRO A 321 13.19 -21.43 12.48
N ARG A 322 13.81 -20.85 11.44
CA ARG A 322 15.21 -20.36 11.51
C ARG A 322 15.31 -19.07 12.32
N ILE A 323 14.30 -18.21 12.23
CA ILE A 323 14.20 -16.97 13.01
C ILE A 323 13.95 -17.28 14.49
N ALA A 324 13.13 -18.28 14.80
CA ALA A 324 12.96 -18.77 16.18
C ALA A 324 14.29 -19.24 16.79
N ARG A 325 15.18 -19.81 15.97
CA ARG A 325 16.56 -20.18 16.35
C ARG A 325 17.57 -19.01 16.30
N HIS A 326 17.11 -17.77 16.15
CA HIS A 326 17.91 -16.54 16.13
C HIS A 326 18.98 -16.49 15.00
N GLN A 327 18.79 -17.28 13.94
CA GLN A 327 19.72 -17.35 12.80
C GLN A 327 19.55 -16.14 11.86
N ARG A 328 20.63 -15.76 11.16
CA ARG A 328 20.55 -14.79 10.07
C ARG A 328 19.74 -15.38 8.91
N THR A 329 18.73 -14.67 8.46
CA THR A 329 17.88 -15.08 7.32
C THR A 329 17.74 -13.94 6.34
N ALA A 330 17.43 -14.26 5.09
CA ALA A 330 17.13 -13.28 4.04
C ALA A 330 15.72 -12.66 4.18
N LEU A 331 15.20 -12.53 5.41
CA LEU A 331 13.82 -12.11 5.67
C LEU A 331 13.46 -10.80 4.98
N ILE A 332 14.32 -9.79 5.05
CA ILE A 332 14.04 -8.48 4.45
C ILE A 332 13.98 -8.60 2.91
N GLY A 333 14.80 -9.47 2.30
CA GLY A 333 14.74 -9.71 0.86
C GLY A 333 13.45 -10.40 0.43
N TRP A 334 13.01 -11.42 1.17
CA TRP A 334 11.72 -12.09 0.92
C TRP A 334 10.53 -11.16 1.19
N ALA A 335 10.60 -10.36 2.25
CA ALA A 335 9.59 -9.34 2.54
C ALA A 335 9.55 -8.25 1.45
N ALA A 336 10.70 -7.80 0.94
CA ALA A 336 10.76 -6.84 -0.16
C ALA A 336 10.15 -7.43 -1.45
N ALA A 337 10.42 -8.72 -1.74
CA ALA A 337 9.81 -9.41 -2.87
C ALA A 337 8.29 -9.54 -2.71
N GLU A 338 7.82 -9.98 -1.53
CA GLU A 338 6.38 -10.11 -1.23
C GLU A 338 5.66 -8.76 -1.31
N VAL A 339 6.20 -7.73 -0.67
CA VAL A 339 5.69 -6.36 -0.71
C VAL A 339 5.77 -5.78 -2.12
N GLY A 340 6.77 -6.14 -2.92
CA GLY A 340 6.87 -5.74 -4.33
C GLY A 340 5.74 -6.33 -5.18
N VAL A 341 5.44 -7.61 -5.01
CA VAL A 341 4.30 -8.27 -5.69
C VAL A 341 2.97 -7.66 -5.23
N MET A 342 2.83 -7.32 -3.95
CA MET A 342 1.67 -6.56 -3.46
C MET A 342 1.58 -5.19 -4.13
N GLY A 343 2.69 -4.46 -4.25
CA GLY A 343 2.75 -3.17 -4.95
C GLY A 343 2.22 -3.30 -6.38
N ILE A 344 2.66 -4.30 -7.12
CA ILE A 344 2.15 -4.60 -8.47
C ILE A 344 0.63 -4.82 -8.42
N ALA A 345 0.13 -5.66 -7.49
CA ALA A 345 -1.30 -5.92 -7.36
C ALA A 345 -2.14 -4.67 -7.02
N TYR A 346 -1.62 -3.76 -6.19
CA TYR A 346 -2.24 -2.45 -5.93
C TYR A 346 -2.27 -1.59 -7.19
N GLY A 347 -1.15 -1.47 -7.91
CA GLY A 347 -1.09 -0.71 -9.16
C GLY A 347 -2.07 -1.22 -10.23
N LEU A 348 -2.21 -2.54 -10.37
CA LEU A 348 -3.25 -3.14 -11.22
C LEU A 348 -4.66 -2.80 -10.72
N GLY A 349 -4.87 -2.74 -9.41
CA GLY A 349 -6.14 -2.36 -8.80
C GLY A 349 -6.56 -0.92 -9.07
N VAL A 350 -5.61 0.01 -9.12
CA VAL A 350 -5.87 1.41 -9.46
C VAL A 350 -6.52 1.53 -10.84
N VAL A 351 -6.03 0.77 -11.83
CA VAL A 351 -6.57 0.82 -13.20
C VAL A 351 -7.93 0.16 -13.29
N LEU A 352 -8.14 -0.98 -12.62
CA LEU A 352 -9.44 -1.65 -12.54
C LEU A 352 -10.53 -0.74 -11.98
N SER A 353 -10.22 0.10 -10.99
CA SER A 353 -11.21 1.01 -10.40
C SER A 353 -11.71 2.11 -11.35
N ARG A 354 -11.03 2.30 -12.49
CA ARG A 354 -11.39 3.28 -13.54
C ARG A 354 -11.84 2.65 -14.84
N ALA A 355 -11.69 1.34 -15.02
CA ALA A 355 -12.08 0.69 -16.26
C ALA A 355 -13.60 0.73 -16.38
N PRO A 356 -14.16 1.26 -17.48
CA PRO A 356 -15.59 1.18 -17.70
C PRO A 356 -15.98 -0.29 -17.83
N VAL A 357 -16.94 -0.75 -17.02
CA VAL A 357 -17.68 -1.96 -17.35
C VAL A 357 -18.46 -1.60 -18.61
N ILE A 358 -17.98 -2.08 -19.76
CA ILE A 358 -18.71 -1.94 -21.03
C ILE A 358 -19.92 -2.85 -20.89
N VAL A 359 -21.05 -2.26 -20.47
CA VAL A 359 -22.37 -2.89 -20.49
C VAL A 359 -22.91 -2.87 -21.91
#